data_AF-A0A2E9MHQ1-F1
#
_entry.id   AF-A0A2E9MHQ1-F1
#
_cell.length_a   1.000
_cell.length_b   1.000
_cell.length_c   1.000
_cell.angle_alpha   90.00
_cell.angle_beta   90.00
_cell.angle_gamma   90.00
#
_symmetry.space_group_name_H-M   'P 1'
#
loop_
_entity.id
_entity.type
_entity.pdbx_description
1 polymer ?
#
loop_
_entity_poly.entity_id
_entity_poly.type
_entity_poly.pdbx_seq_one_letter_code
_entity_poly.pdbx_strand_id
1 'polypeptide(L)' 'MSTGILDTSRAFFEQVVLPLLRNHFPEDVEQMACGFLGYGSECLEMDDELSRDHHWGLRVD' A
#
# COMPACT_ATOMS: atom_id res chain seq x y z
N MET A 1 -17.66 7.07 0.21
CA MET A 1 -16.44 6.80 -0.56
C MET A 1 -15.90 5.49 0.00
N SER A 2 -15.98 4.38 -0.74
CA SER A 2 -15.26 3.17 -0.33
C SER A 2 -13.79 3.45 -0.52
N THR A 3 -13.04 3.69 0.56
CA THR A 3 -11.59 3.80 0.51
C THR A 3 -11.03 2.42 0.22
N GLY A 4 -10.50 2.22 -0.99
CA GLY A 4 -9.96 0.94 -1.42
C GLY A 4 -8.72 0.54 -0.60
N ILE A 5 -8.24 -0.69 -0.80
CA ILE A 5 -7.01 -1.15 -0.13
C ILE A 5 -5.79 -0.31 -0.53
N LEU A 6 -5.74 0.22 -1.75
CA LEU A 6 -4.70 1.18 -2.18
C LEU A 6 -4.73 2.47 -1.36
N ASP A 7 -5.90 3.09 -1.18
CA ASP A 7 -6.05 4.31 -0.38
C ASP A 7 -5.66 4.06 1.08
N THR A 8 -6.12 2.93 1.62
CA THR A 8 -5.82 2.52 3.00
C THR A 8 -4.32 2.28 3.20
N SER A 9 -3.68 1.59 2.26
CA SER A 9 -2.25 1.28 2.32
C SER A 9 -1.39 2.52 2.16
N ARG A 10 -1.78 3.43 1.26
CA ARG A 10 -1.13 4.74 1.10
C ARG A 10 -1.21 5.55 2.39
N ALA A 11 -2.41 5.67 2.97
CA ALA A 11 -2.60 6.41 4.22
C ALA A 11 -1.78 5.80 5.37
N PHE A 12 -1.79 4.47 5.51
CA PHE A 12 -0.97 3.78 6.51
C PHE A 12 0.53 4.03 6.31
N PHE A 13 1.02 3.93 5.08
CA PHE A 13 2.43 4.21 4.78
C PHE A 13 2.81 5.66 5.13
N GLU A 14 2.03 6.64 4.66
CA GLU A 14 2.32 8.06 4.86
C GLU A 14 2.21 8.49 6.33
N GLN A 15 1.25 7.96 7.07
CA GLN A 15 0.95 8.40 8.44
C GLN A 15 1.71 7.63 9.51
N VAL A 16 2.09 6.37 9.24
CA VAL A 16 2.71 5.50 10.25
C VAL A 16 4.12 5.08 9.83
N VAL A 17 4.27 4.50 8.64
CA VAL A 17 5.55 3.87 8.24
C VAL A 17 6.61 4.93 7.91
N LEU A 18 6.28 5.91 7.07
CA LEU A 18 7.22 6.94 6.61
C LEU A 18 7.81 7.78 7.76
N PRO A 19 7.03 8.23 8.77
CA PRO A 19 7.58 8.89 9.95
C PRO A 19 8.56 8.00 10.73
N LEU A 20 8.25 6.71 10.88
CA LEU A 20 9.14 5.76 11.56
C LEU A 20 10.45 5.55 10.78
N LEU A 21 10.38 5.42 9.46
CA LEU A 21 11.56 5.30 8.60
C LEU A 21 12.44 6.56 8.68
N ARG A 22 11.83 7.75 8.57
CA ARG A 22 12.56 9.02 8.70
C ARG A 22 13.21 9.20 10.06
N ASN A 23 12.59 8.72 11.14
CA ASN A 23 13.15 8.84 12.48
C ASN A 23 14.33 7.89 12.73
N HIS A 24 14.26 6.65 12.22
CA HIS A 24 15.24 5.60 12.54
C HIS A 24 16.30 5.39 11.45
N PHE A 25 16.00 5.75 10.19
CA PHE A 25 16.84 5.51 9.00
C PHE A 25 16.83 6.73 8.04
N PRO A 26 17.22 7.93 8.50
CA PRO A 26 17.07 9.17 7.73
C PRO A 26 17.91 9.22 6.45
N GLU A 27 19.07 8.56 6.40
CA GLU A 27 19.90 8.54 5.18
C GLU A 27 19.39 7.52 4.16
N ASP A 28 18.93 6.37 4.64
CA ASP A 28 18.46 5.29 3.76
C ASP A 28 17.09 5.64 3.16
N VAL A 29 16.18 6.23 3.94
CA VAL A 29 14.79 6.52 3.49
C VAL A 29 14.74 7.43 2.26
N GLU A 30 15.73 8.31 2.08
CA GLU A 30 15.83 9.20 0.92
C GLU A 30 16.23 8.45 -0.37
N GLN A 31 16.78 7.24 -0.24
CA GLN A 31 17.15 6.36 -1.35
C GLN A 31 16.16 5.20 -1.54
N MET A 32 15.16 5.06 -0.66
CA MET A 32 14.19 3.98 -0.71
C MET A 32 13.12 4.22 -1.79
N ALA A 33 12.87 3.19 -2.61
CA ALA A 33 11.66 3.10 -3.41
C ALA A 33 10.62 2.25 -2.66
N CYS A 34 9.46 2.82 -2.38
CA CYS A 34 8.35 2.12 -1.73
C CYS A 34 7.14 2.06 -2.67
N GLY A 35 6.45 0.94 -2.70
CA GLY A 35 5.29 0.73 -3.56
C GLY A 35 4.36 -0.34 -3.03
N PHE A 36 3.15 -0.37 -3.56
CA PHE A 36 2.20 -1.45 -3.32
C PHE A 36 2.53 -2.60 -4.29
N LEU A 37 2.85 -3.77 -3.76
CA LEU A 37 3.34 -4.92 -4.52
C LEU A 37 2.44 -6.13 -4.24
N GLY A 38 2.06 -6.84 -5.28
CA GLY A 38 1.23 -8.03 -5.18
C GLY A 38 0.69 -8.46 -6.55
N TYR A 39 0.03 -9.60 -6.58
CA TYR A 39 -0.56 -10.17 -7.80
C TYR A 39 -2.06 -9.95 -7.92
N GLY A 40 -2.69 -9.27 -6.95
CA GLY A 40 -4.13 -9.04 -6.96
C GLY A 40 -4.55 -7.99 -8.00
N SER A 41 -5.83 -8.06 -8.40
CA SER A 41 -6.42 -7.13 -9.38
C SER A 41 -6.39 -5.69 -8.89
N GLU A 42 -6.35 -5.47 -7.58
CA GLU A 42 -6.15 -4.17 -6.96
C GLU A 42 -4.77 -3.56 -7.27
N CYS A 43 -3.71 -4.37 -7.35
CA CYS A 43 -2.35 -3.91 -7.70
C CYS A 43 -2.25 -3.53 -9.17
N LEU A 44 -3.00 -4.23 -10.01
CA LEU A 44 -2.96 -4.10 -11.46
C LEU A 44 -4.02 -3.13 -12.00
N GLU A 45 -4.79 -2.49 -11.12
CA GLU A 45 -5.91 -1.60 -11.46
C GLU A 45 -6.97 -2.29 -12.36
N MET A 46 -7.20 -3.59 -12.14
CA MET A 46 -8.14 -4.41 -12.91
C MET A 46 -9.46 -4.68 -12.16
N ASP A 47 -9.69 -4.05 -11.01
CA ASP A 47 -10.95 -4.16 -10.27
C ASP A 47 -12.09 -3.47 -11.03
N ASP A 48 -13.23 -4.15 -11.17
CA ASP A 48 -14.45 -3.60 -11.78
C ASP A 48 -15.68 -3.79 -10.86
N GLU A 49 -16.90 -3.53 -11.34
CA GLU A 49 -18.12 -3.68 -10.51
C GLU A 49 -18.42 -5.13 -10.10
N LEU A 50 -17.92 -6.12 -10.84
CA LEU A 50 -18.27 -7.54 -10.71
C LEU A 50 -17.11 -8.39 -10.16
N SER A 51 -15.86 -7.98 -10.40
CA SER A 51 -14.64 -8.70 -10.08
C SER A 51 -13.72 -7.84 -9.23
N ARG A 52 -13.62 -8.20 -7.95
CA ARG A 52 -12.73 -7.57 -6.97
C ARG A 52 -12.06 -8.58 -6.03
N ASP A 53 -12.51 -9.83 -6.01
CA ASP A 53 -12.42 -10.72 -4.82
C ASP A 53 -11.06 -11.36 -4.56
N HIS A 54 -10.07 -11.14 -5.42
CA HIS A 54 -8.87 -11.97 -5.38
C HIS A 54 -8.03 -11.79 -4.11
N HIS A 55 -7.87 -10.59 -3.54
CA HIS A 55 -7.07 -10.38 -2.30
C HIS A 55 -7.56 -9.21 -1.42
N TRP A 56 -8.78 -9.28 -0.87
CA TRP A 56 -9.26 -8.20 0.01
C TRP A 56 -8.51 -8.11 1.34
N GLY A 57 -8.10 -6.89 1.72
CA GLY A 57 -7.61 -6.53 3.05
C GLY A 57 -6.08 -6.46 3.17
N LEU A 58 -5.61 -5.90 4.30
CA LEU A 58 -4.19 -5.82 4.62
C LEU A 58 -3.63 -7.23 4.82
N ARG A 59 -2.58 -7.60 4.08
CA ARG A 59 -1.86 -8.85 4.23
C ARG A 59 -0.42 -8.59 4.63
N VAL A 60 0.12 -9.52 5.41
CA VAL A 60 1.51 -9.54 5.86
C VAL A 60 2.01 -10.94 5.53
N ASP A 61 2.01 -11.27 4.23
CA ASP A 61 2.62 -12.49 3.69
C ASP A 61 4.06 -12.24 3.22
#